data_AF-A0A556N7D6-F1
#
_entry.id   AF-A0A556N7D6-F1
#
_cell.length_a   1.000
_cell.length_b   1.000
_cell.length_c   1.000
_cell.angle_alpha   90.00
_cell.angle_beta   90.00
_cell.angle_gamma   90.00
#
_symmetry.space_group_name_H-M   'P 1'
#
loop_
_entity.id
_entity.type
_entity.pdbx_description
1 polymer ?
#
loop_
_entity_poly.entity_id
_entity_poly.type
_entity_poly.pdbx_seq_one_letter_code
_entity_poly.pdbx_strand_id
1 'polypeptide(L)'
;MQIKTTLTQSQFAKLTGILLLKRLQVLFLILAVLGLIIGALIAIFFFHNKDAYMLVFVAVVFLGLFAFSIFNNAKRHYQNNPRIRQETTYDFSDKGVLIAKEGFSSTIKWNEIIRIRKKAGLILIWQNKLVANVISAKDVTPQQLDEIKSLIRKKNVPSNF
;
A
#
# COMPACT_ATOMS: atom_id res chain seq x y z
N MET A 1 -0.18 -24.63 8.40
CA MET A 1 -1.26 -24.32 7.43
C MET A 1 -0.66 -23.54 6.27
N GLN A 2 -0.78 -24.03 5.04
CA GLN A 2 -0.12 -23.45 3.88
C GLN A 2 -1.07 -22.61 3.00
N ILE A 3 -0.63 -21.42 2.60
CA ILE A 3 -1.32 -20.50 1.70
C ILE A 3 -0.34 -20.09 0.60
N LYS A 4 -0.73 -20.28 -0.66
CA LYS A 4 0.02 -19.80 -1.83
C LYS A 4 -0.66 -18.56 -2.38
N THR A 5 0.11 -17.53 -2.66
CA THR A 5 -0.44 -16.28 -3.17
C THR A 5 0.49 -15.62 -4.17
N THR A 6 -0.10 -15.04 -5.19
CA THR A 6 0.61 -14.25 -6.19
C THR A 6 -0.02 -12.87 -6.26
N LEU A 7 0.81 -11.83 -6.10
CA LEU A 7 0.34 -10.45 -6.18
C LEU A 7 0.11 -10.06 -7.64
N THR A 8 -1.11 -9.63 -7.93
CA THR A 8 -1.41 -9.04 -9.23
C THR A 8 -0.93 -7.58 -9.31
N GLN A 9 -0.67 -7.10 -10.52
CA GLN A 9 -0.25 -5.72 -10.76
C GLN A 9 -1.25 -4.69 -10.21
N SER A 10 -2.56 -4.95 -10.36
CA SER A 10 -3.62 -4.05 -9.90
C SER A 10 -3.67 -3.96 -8.37
N GLN A 11 -3.47 -5.08 -7.67
CA GLN A 11 -3.36 -5.11 -6.22
C GLN A 11 -2.12 -4.36 -5.73
N PHE A 12 -0.97 -4.56 -6.38
CA PHE A 12 0.25 -3.85 -6.05
C PHE A 12 0.12 -2.34 -6.25
N ALA A 13 -0.41 -1.91 -7.40
CA ALA A 13 -0.64 -0.48 -7.68
C ALA A 13 -1.59 0.16 -6.67
N LYS A 14 -2.70 -0.51 -6.34
CA LYS A 14 -3.67 -0.05 -5.34
C LYS A 14 -3.05 0.07 -3.96
N LEU A 15 -2.26 -0.92 -3.54
CA LEU A 15 -1.57 -0.91 -2.24
C LEU A 15 -0.55 0.22 -2.17
N THR A 16 0.32 0.34 -3.18
CA THR A 16 1.35 1.37 -3.24
C THR A 16 0.75 2.76 -3.25
N GLY A 17 -0.31 3.00 -4.02
CA GLY A 17 -1.04 4.28 -4.02
C GLY A 17 -1.60 4.64 -2.64
N ILE A 18 -2.28 3.70 -1.98
CA ILE A 18 -2.82 3.90 -0.63
C ILE A 18 -1.72 4.17 0.40
N LEU A 19 -0.57 3.50 0.30
CA LEU A 19 0.56 3.69 1.21
C LEU A 19 1.26 5.03 0.96
N LEU A 20 1.40 5.45 -0.29
CA LEU A 20 1.98 6.74 -0.67
C LEU A 20 1.12 7.92 -0.17
N LEU A 21 -0.21 7.86 -0.37
CA LEU A 21 -1.14 8.88 0.09
C LEU A 21 -1.14 9.08 1.62
N LYS A 22 -0.73 8.06 2.38
CA LYS A 22 -0.58 8.16 3.83
C LYS A 22 0.71 8.83 4.29
N ARG A 23 1.63 9.14 3.38
CA ARG A 23 2.85 9.88 3.73
C ARG A 23 2.50 11.35 3.92
N LEU A 24 2.90 11.91 5.07
CA LEU A 24 2.71 13.33 5.38
C LEU A 24 3.19 14.25 4.26
N GLN A 25 4.31 13.92 3.60
CA GLN A 25 4.85 14.69 2.47
C GLN A 25 3.86 14.82 1.31
N VAL A 26 3.11 13.75 0.98
CA VAL A 26 2.12 13.77 -0.09
C VAL A 26 0.90 14.58 0.33
N LEU A 27 0.50 14.49 1.59
CA LEU A 27 -0.58 15.31 2.14
C LEU A 27 -0.24 16.81 2.07
N PHE A 28 0.94 17.20 2.53
CA PHE A 28 1.41 18.59 2.46
C PHE A 28 1.47 19.09 1.01
N LEU A 29 1.91 18.25 0.07
CA LEU A 29 1.92 18.59 -1.35
C LEU A 29 0.51 18.82 -1.91
N ILE A 30 -0.46 17.96 -1.57
CA ILE A 30 -1.86 18.14 -1.97
C ILE A 30 -2.43 19.44 -1.38
N LEU A 31 -2.18 19.70 -0.10
CA LEU A 31 -2.63 20.93 0.58
C LEU A 31 -1.99 22.18 -0.04
N ALA A 32 -0.71 22.14 -0.38
CA ALA A 32 -0.03 23.25 -1.05
C ALA A 32 -0.66 23.56 -2.42
N VAL A 33 -0.96 22.54 -3.21
CA VAL A 33 -1.62 22.72 -4.51
C VAL A 33 -3.05 23.25 -4.34
N LEU A 34 -3.80 22.76 -3.36
CA LEU A 34 -5.12 23.30 -3.04
C LEU A 34 -5.05 24.77 -2.62
N GLY A 35 -4.07 25.14 -1.79
CA GLY A 35 -3.82 26.53 -1.40
C GLY A 35 -3.51 27.42 -2.61
N LEU A 36 -2.71 26.95 -3.56
CA LEU A 36 -2.43 27.66 -4.81
C LEU A 36 -3.70 27.87 -5.65
N ILE A 37 -4.55 26.84 -5.77
CA ILE A 37 -5.82 26.95 -6.51
C ILE A 37 -6.73 27.98 -5.84
N ILE A 38 -6.89 27.90 -4.50
CA ILE A 38 -7.72 28.85 -3.74
C ILE A 38 -7.18 30.27 -3.91
N GLY A 39 -5.87 30.49 -3.76
CA GLY A 39 -5.24 31.79 -3.93
C GLY A 39 -5.44 32.36 -5.35
N ALA A 40 -5.30 31.51 -6.37
CA ALA A 40 -5.55 31.90 -7.76
C ALA A 40 -7.02 32.27 -8.00
N LEU A 41 -7.97 31.52 -7.44
CA LEU A 41 -9.40 31.85 -7.54
C LEU A 41 -9.70 33.20 -6.86
N ILE A 42 -9.13 33.47 -5.68
CA ILE A 42 -9.28 34.77 -5.01
C ILE A 42 -8.72 35.90 -5.90
N ALA A 43 -7.54 35.72 -6.50
CA ALA A 43 -6.94 36.69 -7.41
C ALA A 43 -7.83 36.98 -8.64
N ILE A 44 -8.46 35.94 -9.20
CA ILE A 44 -9.37 36.07 -10.34
C ILE A 44 -10.64 36.83 -9.96
N PHE A 45 -11.31 36.42 -8.87
CA PHE A 45 -12.65 36.92 -8.55
C PHE A 45 -12.66 38.24 -7.77
N PHE A 46 -11.71 38.44 -6.85
CA PHE A 46 -11.67 39.64 -6.01
C PHE A 46 -10.77 40.73 -6.60
N PHE A 47 -9.63 40.34 -7.16
CA PHE A 47 -8.64 41.29 -7.69
C PHE A 47 -8.72 41.45 -9.22
N HIS A 48 -9.65 40.74 -9.88
CA HIS A 48 -9.85 40.77 -11.34
C HIS A 48 -8.56 40.47 -12.13
N ASN A 49 -7.63 39.74 -11.51
CA ASN A 49 -6.34 39.41 -12.10
C ASN A 49 -6.49 38.18 -13.01
N LYS A 50 -6.55 38.42 -14.32
CA LYS A 50 -6.70 37.38 -15.33
C LYS A 50 -5.44 36.52 -15.48
N ASP A 51 -4.27 36.99 -15.09
CA ASP A 51 -3.04 36.20 -15.20
C ASP A 51 -3.05 35.00 -14.24
N ALA A 52 -3.86 35.07 -13.18
CA ALA A 52 -4.06 33.97 -12.24
C ALA A 52 -4.75 32.73 -12.85
N TYR A 53 -5.38 32.83 -14.04
CA TYR A 53 -5.84 31.63 -14.77
C TYR A 53 -4.68 30.68 -15.10
N MET A 54 -3.49 31.22 -15.36
CA MET A 54 -2.29 30.41 -15.62
C MET A 54 -1.89 29.58 -14.40
N LEU A 55 -2.04 30.13 -13.19
CA LEU A 55 -1.75 29.41 -11.95
C LEU A 55 -2.70 28.23 -11.73
N VAL A 56 -3.99 28.42 -12.03
CA VAL A 56 -4.98 27.32 -11.98
C VAL A 56 -4.61 26.23 -12.99
N PHE A 57 -4.28 26.61 -14.22
CA PHE A 57 -3.87 25.66 -15.26
C PHE A 57 -2.64 24.85 -14.84
N VAL A 58 -1.59 25.52 -14.35
CA VAL A 58 -0.36 24.87 -13.87
C VAL A 58 -0.66 23.91 -12.71
N ALA A 59 -1.50 24.31 -11.75
CA ALA A 59 -1.90 23.45 -10.64
C ALA A 59 -2.62 22.18 -11.10
N VAL A 60 -3.56 22.30 -12.05
CA VAL A 60 -4.29 21.16 -12.61
C VAL A 60 -3.36 20.23 -13.39
N VAL A 61 -2.48 20.77 -14.24
CA VAL A 61 -1.50 19.98 -14.99
C VAL A 61 -0.56 19.25 -14.03
N PHE A 62 -0.10 19.93 -12.98
CA PHE A 62 0.76 19.33 -11.96
C PHE A 62 0.06 18.16 -11.25
N LEU A 63 -1.20 18.30 -10.84
CA LEU A 63 -1.97 17.19 -10.24
C LEU A 63 -2.13 16.02 -11.20
N GLY A 64 -2.39 16.29 -12.48
CA GLY A 64 -2.49 15.27 -13.53
C GLY A 64 -1.18 14.50 -13.70
N LEU A 65 -0.05 15.20 -13.82
CA LEU A 65 1.28 14.61 -13.93
C LEU A 65 1.68 13.84 -12.66
N PHE A 66 1.34 14.36 -11.49
CA PHE A 66 1.59 13.71 -10.22
C PHE A 66 0.82 12.38 -10.09
N ALA A 67 -0.48 12.39 -10.42
CA ALA A 67 -1.31 11.18 -10.42
C ALA A 67 -0.79 10.15 -11.43
N PHE A 68 -0.44 10.60 -12.64
CA PHE A 68 0.15 9.75 -13.68
C PHE A 68 1.49 9.13 -13.23
N SER A 69 2.36 9.92 -12.60
CA SER A 69 3.65 9.48 -12.07
C SER A 69 3.49 8.38 -11.02
N ILE A 70 2.53 8.49 -10.10
CA ILE A 70 2.27 7.44 -9.09
C ILE A 70 1.90 6.12 -9.75
N PHE A 71 0.99 6.14 -10.73
CA PHE A 71 0.53 4.93 -11.41
C PHE A 71 1.65 4.30 -12.25
N ASN A 72 2.39 5.11 -13.01
CA ASN A 72 3.45 4.63 -13.88
C ASN A 72 4.63 4.08 -13.08
N ASN A 73 5.01 4.74 -11.97
CA ASN A 73 6.05 4.22 -11.08
C ASN A 73 5.64 2.92 -10.42
N ALA A 74 4.39 2.79 -9.95
CA ALA A 74 3.91 1.53 -9.37
C ALA A 74 3.95 0.37 -10.40
N LYS A 75 3.52 0.63 -11.64
CA LYS A 75 3.63 -0.33 -12.75
C LYS A 75 5.08 -0.71 -13.03
N ARG A 76 5.99 0.27 -13.13
CA ARG A 76 7.41 0.06 -13.37
C ARG A 76 8.07 -0.75 -12.25
N HIS A 77 7.77 -0.45 -10.98
CA HIS A 77 8.30 -1.21 -9.85
C HIS A 77 7.81 -2.66 -9.84
N TYR A 78 6.56 -2.91 -10.22
CA TYR A 78 6.04 -4.27 -10.36
C TYR A 78 6.72 -5.04 -11.49
N GLN A 79 6.92 -4.40 -12.64
CA GLN A 79 7.53 -5.03 -13.81
C GLN A 79 9.03 -5.29 -13.62
N ASN A 80 9.74 -4.38 -12.96
CA ASN A 80 11.19 -4.43 -12.79
C ASN A 80 11.65 -5.22 -11.57
N ASN A 81 10.73 -5.64 -10.68
CA ASN A 81 11.07 -6.42 -9.50
C ASN A 81 10.43 -7.81 -9.56
N PRO A 82 11.16 -8.83 -10.08
CA PRO A 82 10.66 -10.20 -10.18
C PRO A 82 10.15 -10.76 -8.85
N ARG A 83 10.76 -10.36 -7.72
CA ARG A 83 10.38 -10.84 -6.38
C ARG A 83 8.96 -10.45 -5.96
N ILE A 84 8.36 -9.44 -6.59
CA ILE A 84 6.97 -9.02 -6.33
C ILE A 84 6.00 -9.93 -7.09
N ARG A 85 6.41 -10.43 -8.26
CA ARG A 85 5.59 -11.24 -9.17
C ARG A 85 5.64 -12.74 -8.85
N GLN A 86 6.68 -13.17 -8.16
CA GLN A 86 6.84 -14.57 -7.77
C GLN A 86 5.77 -15.02 -6.78
N GLU A 87 5.30 -16.24 -6.95
CA GLU A 87 4.44 -16.91 -5.98
C GLU A 87 5.13 -16.97 -4.63
N THR A 88 4.39 -16.62 -3.58
CA THR A 88 4.86 -16.70 -2.21
C THR A 88 4.05 -17.74 -1.47
N THR A 89 4.72 -18.72 -0.90
CA THR A 89 4.13 -19.75 -0.05
C THR A 89 4.30 -19.33 1.40
N TYR A 90 3.19 -19.21 2.12
CA TYR A 90 3.14 -18.92 3.53
C TYR A 90 2.74 -20.18 4.29
N ASP A 91 3.53 -20.60 5.27
CA ASP A 91 3.17 -21.67 6.19
C ASP A 91 3.06 -21.14 7.63
N PHE A 92 1.85 -21.15 8.14
CA PHE A 92 1.51 -20.72 9.50
C PHE A 92 1.63 -21.91 10.45
N SER A 93 2.44 -21.75 11.48
CA SER A 93 2.65 -22.76 12.52
C SER A 93 2.70 -22.12 13.91
N ASP A 94 2.70 -22.92 14.96
CA ASP A 94 2.89 -22.43 16.34
C ASP A 94 4.25 -21.73 16.55
N LYS A 95 5.26 -22.06 15.75
CA LYS A 95 6.62 -21.48 15.83
C LYS A 95 6.71 -20.11 15.16
N GLY A 96 5.89 -19.85 14.14
CA GLY A 96 5.93 -18.63 13.36
C GLY A 96 5.30 -18.79 11.99
N VAL A 97 5.58 -17.81 11.12
CA VAL A 97 5.15 -17.80 9.72
C VAL A 97 6.38 -18.01 8.85
N LEU A 98 6.44 -19.16 8.18
CA LEU A 98 7.45 -19.44 7.17
C LEU A 98 6.99 -18.86 5.83
N ILE A 99 7.88 -18.13 5.17
CA ILE A 99 7.65 -17.44 3.91
C ILE A 99 8.68 -18.00 2.93
N ALA A 100 8.21 -18.73 1.94
CA ALA A 100 9.04 -19.30 0.89
C ALA A 100 8.71 -18.65 -0.45
N LYS A 101 9.76 -18.26 -1.16
CA LYS A 101 9.78 -17.82 -2.54
C LYS A 101 10.82 -18.65 -3.28
N GLU A 102 10.78 -18.61 -4.59
CA GLU A 102 11.82 -19.19 -5.44
C GLU A 102 13.20 -18.62 -5.05
N GLY A 103 14.08 -19.48 -4.52
CA GLY A 103 15.43 -19.11 -4.07
C GLY A 103 15.53 -18.38 -2.73
N PHE A 104 14.44 -18.21 -1.98
CA PHE A 104 14.46 -17.54 -0.67
C PHE A 104 13.46 -18.14 0.30
N SER A 105 13.90 -18.50 1.51
CA SER A 105 12.99 -18.80 2.62
C SER A 105 13.36 -17.98 3.84
N SER A 106 12.33 -17.53 4.57
CA SER A 106 12.49 -16.82 5.83
C SER A 106 11.39 -17.21 6.79
N THR A 107 11.73 -17.40 8.06
CA THR A 107 10.74 -17.64 9.11
C THR A 107 10.64 -16.41 9.99
N ILE A 108 9.43 -15.88 10.14
CA ILE A 108 9.14 -14.76 11.03
C ILE A 108 8.50 -15.33 12.29
N LYS A 109 9.11 -15.07 13.43
CA LYS A 109 8.55 -15.49 14.72
C LYS A 109 7.35 -14.60 15.07
N TRP A 110 6.38 -15.14 15.81
CA TRP A 110 5.18 -14.39 16.18
C TRP A 110 5.48 -13.10 16.97
N ASN A 111 6.52 -13.10 17.80
CA ASN A 111 6.97 -11.93 18.56
C ASN A 111 7.67 -10.85 17.71
N GLU A 112 8.09 -11.17 16.48
CA GLU A 112 8.66 -10.22 15.53
C GLU A 112 7.58 -9.55 14.68
N ILE A 113 6.34 -10.04 14.72
CA ILE A 113 5.23 -9.46 13.98
C ILE A 113 4.69 -8.27 14.76
N ILE A 114 4.91 -7.07 14.23
CA ILE A 114 4.45 -5.83 14.87
C ILE A 114 2.93 -5.70 14.77
N ARG A 115 2.35 -6.06 13.62
CA ARG A 115 0.91 -5.97 13.39
C ARG A 115 0.44 -6.73 12.15
N ILE A 116 -0.80 -7.16 12.15
CA ILE A 116 -1.48 -7.73 10.98
C ILE A 116 -2.69 -6.87 10.62
N ARG A 117 -2.85 -6.53 9.34
CA ARG A 117 -3.95 -5.66 8.88
C ARG A 117 -4.59 -6.18 7.60
N LYS A 118 -5.92 -6.23 7.56
CA LYS A 118 -6.65 -6.42 6.30
C LYS A 118 -6.95 -5.06 5.68
N LYS A 119 -6.51 -4.83 4.44
CA LYS A 119 -6.81 -3.60 3.71
C LYS A 119 -6.84 -3.84 2.20
N ALA A 120 -7.84 -3.27 1.53
CA ALA A 120 -7.98 -3.30 0.07
C ALA A 120 -7.98 -4.74 -0.53
N GLY A 121 -8.52 -5.72 0.20
CA GLY A 121 -8.51 -7.13 -0.22
C GLY A 121 -7.15 -7.83 -0.06
N LEU A 122 -6.25 -7.25 0.73
CA LEU A 122 -4.93 -7.80 1.05
C LEU A 122 -4.79 -7.95 2.58
N ILE A 123 -4.12 -9.00 3.02
CA ILE A 123 -3.70 -9.21 4.40
C ILE A 123 -2.21 -8.83 4.46
N LEU A 124 -1.90 -7.84 5.30
CA LEU A 124 -0.56 -7.27 5.46
C LEU A 124 0.02 -7.71 6.80
N ILE A 125 1.10 -8.47 6.77
CA ILE A 125 1.85 -8.93 7.95
C ILE A 125 3.10 -8.08 8.07
N TRP A 126 3.11 -7.14 9.02
CA TRP A 126 4.22 -6.23 9.22
C TRP A 126 5.28 -6.86 10.11
N GLN A 127 6.45 -7.12 9.54
CA GLN A 127 7.63 -7.58 10.28
C GLN A 127 8.37 -6.41 10.94
N ASN A 128 8.38 -5.26 10.28
CA ASN A 128 8.89 -4.02 10.86
C ASN A 128 8.14 -2.80 10.29
N LYS A 129 8.62 -1.57 10.53
CA LYS A 129 7.97 -0.35 10.00
C LYS A 129 8.06 -0.20 8.47
N LEU A 130 9.00 -0.88 7.83
CA LEU A 130 9.33 -0.76 6.41
C LEU A 130 8.92 -1.99 5.58
N VAL A 131 8.93 -3.17 6.19
CA VAL A 131 8.72 -4.46 5.52
C VAL A 131 7.39 -5.05 5.95
N ALA A 132 6.52 -5.24 4.96
CA ALA A 132 5.27 -5.97 5.09
C ALA A 132 5.24 -7.13 4.11
N ASN A 133 4.87 -8.31 4.60
CA ASN A 133 4.52 -9.44 3.78
C ASN A 133 3.03 -9.37 3.44
N VAL A 134 2.70 -9.72 2.21
CA VAL A 134 1.39 -9.43 1.64
C VAL A 134 0.79 -10.72 1.11
N ILE A 135 -0.44 -10.98 1.54
CA ILE A 135 -1.26 -12.13 1.11
C ILE A 135 -2.52 -11.57 0.46
N SER A 136 -2.85 -12.05 -0.74
CA SER A 136 -4.13 -11.74 -1.36
C SER A 136 -5.25 -12.41 -0.58
N ALA A 137 -6.24 -11.66 -0.10
CA ALA A 137 -7.36 -12.22 0.65
C ALA A 137 -8.25 -13.13 -0.20
N LYS A 138 -8.11 -13.10 -1.54
CA LYS A 138 -8.80 -14.01 -2.46
C LYS A 138 -8.23 -15.43 -2.41
N ASP A 139 -6.97 -15.57 -2.01
CA ASP A 139 -6.24 -16.84 -2.00
C ASP A 139 -6.35 -17.51 -0.62
N VAL A 140 -7.16 -16.95 0.29
CA VAL A 140 -7.36 -17.43 1.66
C VAL A 140 -8.81 -17.87 1.81
N THR A 141 -9.03 -19.15 2.16
CA THR A 141 -10.38 -19.65 2.41
C THR A 141 -10.94 -19.09 3.72
N PRO A 142 -12.27 -19.08 3.92
CA PRO A 142 -12.88 -18.64 5.18
C PRO A 142 -12.33 -19.41 6.41
N GLN A 143 -12.13 -20.73 6.27
CA GLN A 143 -11.57 -21.56 7.34
C GLN A 143 -10.13 -21.17 7.67
N GLN A 144 -9.28 -20.98 6.66
CA GLN A 144 -7.90 -20.52 6.84
C GLN A 144 -7.85 -19.13 7.48
N LEU A 145 -8.77 -18.24 7.10
CA LEU A 145 -8.87 -16.91 7.68
C LEU A 145 -9.21 -16.97 9.17
N ASP A 146 -10.13 -17.84 9.57
CA ASP A 146 -10.50 -18.00 10.98
C ASP A 146 -9.39 -18.69 11.79
N GLU A 147 -8.65 -19.63 11.18
CA GLU A 147 -7.45 -20.21 11.77
C GLU A 147 -6.38 -19.13 12.00
N ILE A 148 -6.12 -18.26 11.02
CA ILE A 148 -5.20 -17.12 11.16
C ILE A 148 -5.63 -16.22 12.33
N LYS A 149 -6.91 -15.84 12.42
CA LYS A 149 -7.42 -15.02 13.53
C LYS A 149 -7.21 -15.70 14.88
N SER A 150 -7.42 -17.01 14.96
CA SER A 150 -7.22 -17.77 16.20
C SER A 150 -5.75 -17.78 16.63
N LEU A 151 -4.81 -17.97 15.70
CA LEU A 151 -3.37 -17.92 15.95
C LEU A 151 -2.94 -16.52 16.42
N ILE A 152 -3.45 -15.47 15.78
CA ILE A 152 -3.19 -14.08 16.14
C ILE A 152 -3.65 -13.78 17.57
N ARG A 153 -4.87 -14.22 17.93
CA ARG A 153 -5.41 -14.05 19.28
C ARG A 153 -4.60 -14.83 20.32
N LYS A 154 -4.22 -16.08 20.01
CA LYS A 154 -3.40 -16.94 20.88
C LYS A 154 -2.01 -16.34 21.15
N LYS A 155 -1.43 -15.66 20.15
CA LYS A 155 -0.08 -15.09 20.22
C LYS A 155 -0.07 -13.60 20.60
N ASN A 156 -1.24 -13.02 20.90
CA ASN A 156 -1.43 -11.63 21.30
C ASN A 156 -0.82 -10.60 20.31
N VAL A 157 -0.93 -10.88 19.01
CA VAL A 157 -0.41 -10.00 17.96
C VAL A 157 -1.44 -8.90 17.66
N PRO A 158 -1.06 -7.62 17.64
CA PRO A 158 -1.99 -6.55 17.28
C PRO A 158 -2.57 -6.75 15.87
N SER A 159 -3.90 -6.79 15.76
CA SER A 159 -4.55 -7.02 14.46
C SER A 159 -5.77 -6.14 14.21
N ASN A 160 -5.90 -5.65 12.99
CA ASN A 160 -7.11 -4.98 12.49
C ASN A 160 -7.61 -5.72 11.24
N PHE A 161 -8.59 -6.59 11.41
CA PHE A 161 -9.25 -7.34 10.33
C PHE A 161 -10.52 -6.66 9.85
#